data_AF-A0A523EEU1-F1
#
_entry.id   AF-A0A523EEU1-F1
#
_cell.length_a   1.000
_cell.length_b   1.000
_cell.length_c   1.000
_cell.angle_alpha   90.00
_cell.angle_beta   90.00
_cell.angle_gamma   90.00
#
_symmetry.space_group_name_H-M   'P 1'
#
loop_
_entity.id
_entity.type
_entity.pdbx_description
1 polymer ?
#
loop_
_entity_poly.entity_id
_entity_poly.type
_entity_poly.pdbx_seq_one_letter_code
_entity_poly.pdbx_strand_id
1 'polypeptide(L)'
;MRSVTIELSFQLRRESRELPRVDPTEFESLSLEAFQLVQGFVLHDVWLVELEGSASCTVQDLRSLITPEGFRSLNPAVRILFFIRSALGRIFRLDSVSIDGPARSVVEKVPARLADASLVPPGTPEGPFQTLYALPTEAAYQALNATVHAILIVALTESVSGHRFFWATYLKPVGRITSLYMRVIDPFRRAIVYPGLESWLKRAWLTRSRL
;
A
#
# COMPACT_ATOMS: atom_id res chain seq x y z
N MET A 1 -7.89 29.53 37.34
CA MET A 1 -6.59 29.11 36.77
C MET A 1 -6.49 27.59 36.52
N ARG A 2 -7.62 26.92 36.20
CA ARG A 2 -7.69 25.46 35.90
C ARG A 2 -7.98 25.14 34.42
N SER A 3 -8.12 26.17 33.57
CA SER A 3 -8.54 25.99 32.17
C SER A 3 -7.39 25.81 31.18
N VAL A 4 -6.14 26.11 31.53
CA VAL A 4 -5.01 26.06 30.60
C VAL A 4 -4.39 24.66 30.50
N THR A 5 -4.58 23.80 31.51
CA THR A 5 -3.97 22.46 31.54
C THR A 5 -4.71 21.45 30.67
N ILE A 6 -6.02 21.62 30.44
CA ILE A 6 -6.82 20.69 29.62
C ILE A 6 -6.57 20.93 28.13
N GLU A 7 -6.30 22.19 27.74
CA GLU A 7 -6.04 22.58 26.35
C GLU A 7 -4.68 22.11 25.84
N LEU A 8 -3.64 22.11 26.70
CA LEU A 8 -2.32 21.56 26.34
C LEU A 8 -2.32 20.03 26.20
N SER A 9 -3.16 19.30 26.95
CA SER A 9 -3.33 17.86 26.78
C SER A 9 -4.12 17.47 25.52
N PHE A 10 -4.87 18.42 24.94
CA PHE A 10 -5.53 18.24 23.64
C PHE A 10 -4.58 18.55 22.47
N GLN A 11 -3.66 19.51 22.64
CA GLN A 11 -2.63 19.84 21.63
C GLN A 11 -1.51 18.80 21.53
N LEU A 12 -1.11 18.17 22.64
CA LEU A 12 -0.05 17.14 22.63
C LEU A 12 -0.53 15.74 22.15
N ARG A 13 -1.84 15.56 21.90
CA ARG A 13 -2.40 14.38 21.24
C ARG A 13 -2.41 14.52 19.70
N ARG A 14 -1.88 15.62 19.15
CA ARG A 14 -1.84 15.90 17.70
C ARG A 14 -0.46 15.70 17.04
N GLU A 15 0.62 15.47 17.80
CA GLU A 15 1.99 15.46 17.26
C GLU A 15 2.77 14.15 17.38
N SER A 16 2.10 13.05 17.72
CA SER A 16 2.59 11.70 17.41
C SER A 16 1.69 11.11 16.33
N ARG A 17 1.94 11.51 15.09
CA ARG A 17 1.20 11.08 13.90
C ARG A 17 1.61 9.64 13.53
N GLU A 18 1.40 8.70 14.46
CA GLU A 18 1.25 7.30 14.09
C GLU A 18 -0.08 7.22 13.34
N LEU A 19 -0.01 6.85 12.06
CA LEU A 19 -1.22 6.66 11.24
C LEU A 19 -2.16 5.69 11.94
N PRO A 20 -3.48 5.95 11.97
CA PRO A 20 -4.40 5.00 12.51
C PRO A 20 -4.38 3.77 11.60
N ARG A 21 -3.67 2.73 12.03
CA ARG A 21 -3.94 1.37 11.59
C ARG A 21 -5.42 1.17 11.87
N VAL A 22 -6.19 0.98 10.80
CA VAL A 22 -7.62 0.81 10.93
C VAL A 22 -7.91 -0.60 11.39
N ASP A 23 -9.03 -0.75 12.10
CA ASP A 23 -9.56 -2.06 12.40
C ASP A 23 -9.70 -2.85 11.09
N PRO A 24 -9.00 -4.00 10.95
CA PRO A 24 -9.14 -4.84 9.77
C PRO A 24 -10.59 -5.14 9.39
N THR A 25 -11.51 -5.15 10.37
CA THR A 25 -12.93 -5.43 10.12
C THR A 25 -13.59 -4.44 9.18
N GLU A 26 -13.21 -3.15 9.20
CA GLU A 26 -13.79 -2.17 8.28
C GLU A 26 -13.37 -2.48 6.84
N PHE A 27 -12.08 -2.75 6.63
CA PHE A 27 -11.57 -3.12 5.32
C PHE A 27 -12.10 -4.48 4.84
N GLU A 28 -12.14 -5.48 5.72
CA GLU A 28 -12.67 -6.81 5.41
C GLU A 28 -14.19 -6.82 5.15
N SER A 29 -14.92 -5.80 5.63
CA SER A 29 -16.34 -5.63 5.32
C SER A 29 -16.63 -5.11 3.90
N LEU A 30 -15.60 -4.66 3.18
CA LEU A 30 -15.75 -4.17 1.81
C LEU A 30 -16.01 -5.32 0.84
N SER A 31 -16.80 -5.07 -0.20
CA SER A 31 -17.04 -6.04 -1.27
C SER A 31 -15.99 -5.89 -2.38
N LEU A 32 -14.73 -6.22 -2.08
CA LEU A 32 -13.60 -6.10 -3.02
C LEU A 32 -13.35 -7.38 -3.82
N GLU A 33 -13.13 -7.28 -5.12
CA GLU A 33 -12.79 -8.45 -5.95
C GLU A 33 -11.41 -9.00 -5.59
N ALA A 34 -10.54 -8.16 -5.01
CA ALA A 34 -9.18 -8.53 -4.64
C ALA A 34 -9.14 -9.63 -3.56
N PHE A 35 -10.20 -9.80 -2.78
CA PHE A 35 -10.28 -10.81 -1.73
C PHE A 35 -10.19 -12.24 -2.24
N GLN A 36 -10.56 -12.49 -3.49
CA GLN A 36 -10.37 -13.81 -4.10
C GLN A 36 -8.90 -14.12 -4.42
N LEU A 37 -8.04 -13.10 -4.55
CA LEU A 37 -6.63 -13.26 -4.91
C LEU A 37 -5.71 -13.45 -3.71
N VAL A 38 -6.17 -13.08 -2.51
CA VAL A 38 -5.38 -13.16 -1.26
C VAL A 38 -5.58 -14.45 -0.48
N GLN A 39 -6.24 -15.46 -1.07
CA GLN A 39 -6.39 -16.76 -0.43
C GLN A 39 -5.01 -17.39 -0.12
N GLY A 40 -4.78 -17.69 1.16
CA GLY A 40 -3.49 -18.20 1.65
C GLY A 40 -2.43 -17.13 1.89
N PHE A 41 -2.80 -15.86 1.88
CA PHE A 41 -2.00 -14.74 2.40
C PHE A 41 -2.58 -14.31 3.75
N VAL A 42 -1.71 -13.79 4.61
CA VAL A 42 -2.09 -13.20 5.90
C VAL A 42 -2.15 -11.69 5.75
N LEU A 43 -3.23 -11.07 6.20
CA LEU A 43 -3.32 -9.62 6.26
C LEU A 43 -2.27 -9.10 7.23
N HIS A 44 -1.29 -8.36 6.71
CA HIS A 44 -0.18 -7.84 7.51
C HIS A 44 -0.53 -6.47 8.09
N ASP A 45 -1.13 -5.61 7.27
CA ASP A 45 -1.34 -4.21 7.63
C ASP A 45 -2.42 -3.56 6.76
N VAL A 46 -3.18 -2.65 7.35
CA VAL A 46 -4.23 -1.86 6.69
C VAL A 46 -4.13 -0.43 7.19
N TRP A 47 -4.16 0.51 6.26
CA TRP A 47 -4.27 1.93 6.58
C TRP A 47 -5.37 2.60 5.77
N LEU A 48 -5.95 3.62 6.39
CA LEU A 48 -6.99 4.47 5.84
C LEU A 48 -6.49 5.90 5.77
N VAL A 49 -6.82 6.56 4.67
CA VAL A 49 -6.71 8.02 4.56
C VAL A 49 -8.06 8.57 4.15
N GLU A 50 -8.60 9.45 4.98
CA GLU A 50 -9.80 10.21 4.62
C GLU A 50 -9.42 11.40 3.73
N LEU A 51 -10.15 11.54 2.63
CA LEU A 51 -9.98 12.54 1.59
C LEU A 51 -11.26 13.39 1.53
N GLU A 52 -11.18 14.62 2.03
CA GLU A 52 -12.35 15.50 2.18
C GLU A 52 -12.75 16.18 0.86
N GLY A 53 -13.98 15.99 0.38
CA GLY A 53 -14.51 16.71 -0.79
C GLY A 53 -15.19 15.81 -1.82
N SER A 54 -15.98 16.43 -2.70
CA SER A 54 -16.87 15.76 -3.66
C SER A 54 -16.24 15.47 -5.03
N ALA A 55 -14.93 15.69 -5.19
CA ALA A 55 -14.27 15.43 -6.46
C ALA A 55 -14.24 13.92 -6.72
N SER A 56 -14.73 13.47 -7.89
CA SER A 56 -14.60 12.07 -8.28
C SER A 56 -13.11 11.72 -8.37
N CYS A 57 -12.70 10.70 -7.64
CA CYS A 57 -11.36 10.15 -7.68
C CYS A 57 -11.46 8.69 -8.03
N THR A 58 -10.50 8.23 -8.81
CA THR A 58 -10.36 6.83 -9.16
C THR A 58 -9.03 6.32 -8.64
N VAL A 59 -8.96 5.02 -8.41
CA VAL A 59 -7.69 4.36 -8.10
C VAL A 59 -6.66 4.61 -9.21
N GLN A 60 -7.10 4.79 -10.46
CA GLN A 60 -6.25 5.18 -11.59
C GLN A 60 -5.42 6.45 -11.30
N ASP A 61 -6.04 7.47 -10.70
CA ASP A 61 -5.36 8.71 -10.33
C ASP A 61 -4.20 8.44 -9.35
N LEU A 62 -4.35 7.41 -8.52
CA LEU A 62 -3.42 7.05 -7.45
C LEU A 62 -2.37 6.03 -7.91
N ARG A 63 -2.61 5.28 -8.99
CA ARG A 63 -1.67 4.26 -9.50
C ARG A 63 -0.31 4.83 -9.86
N SER A 64 -0.27 6.03 -10.44
CA SER A 64 0.98 6.68 -10.87
C SER A 64 2.04 6.78 -9.76
N LEU A 65 1.62 6.67 -8.50
CA LEU A 65 2.40 6.81 -7.28
C LEU A 65 2.84 5.49 -6.69
N ILE A 66 2.13 4.42 -7.04
CA ILE A 66 2.44 3.03 -6.68
C ILE A 66 3.60 2.52 -7.57
N THR A 67 4.40 3.46 -8.08
CA THR A 67 5.65 3.26 -8.82
C THR A 67 6.83 3.69 -7.95
N PRO A 68 8.02 3.11 -8.12
CA PRO A 68 9.21 3.46 -7.36
C PRO A 68 9.66 4.88 -7.67
N GLU A 69 9.44 5.37 -8.89
CA GLU A 69 9.62 6.78 -9.25
C GLU A 69 8.67 7.67 -8.42
N GLY A 70 7.39 7.28 -8.31
CA GLY A 70 6.41 7.87 -7.41
C GLY A 70 6.91 7.91 -5.98
N PHE A 71 7.18 6.76 -5.36
CA PHE A 71 7.68 6.66 -3.98
C PHE A 71 8.98 7.44 -3.72
N ARG A 72 9.94 7.41 -4.65
CA ARG A 72 11.19 8.18 -4.55
C ARG A 72 10.95 9.69 -4.61
N SER A 73 9.88 10.15 -5.24
CA SER A 73 9.51 11.57 -5.27
C SER A 73 8.88 12.05 -3.95
N LEU A 74 8.34 11.14 -3.14
CA LEU A 74 7.61 11.48 -1.92
C LEU A 74 8.51 11.92 -0.76
N ASN A 75 9.69 11.31 -0.59
CA ASN A 75 10.60 11.60 0.53
C ASN A 75 12.02 11.05 0.29
N PRO A 76 13.11 11.82 0.53
CA PRO A 76 14.49 11.33 0.48
C PRO A 76 14.76 10.10 1.37
N ALA A 77 14.10 9.98 2.52
CA ALA A 77 14.22 8.83 3.40
C ALA A 77 13.68 7.54 2.74
N VAL A 78 12.61 7.64 1.93
CA VAL A 78 12.11 6.51 1.12
C VAL A 78 13.15 6.09 0.08
N ARG A 79 13.88 7.04 -0.53
CA ARG A 79 14.97 6.72 -1.46
C ARG A 79 16.09 5.94 -0.77
N ILE A 80 16.48 6.36 0.43
CA ILE A 80 17.50 5.68 1.24
C ILE A 80 17.03 4.26 1.60
N LEU A 81 15.76 4.08 1.97
CA LEU A 81 15.21 2.76 2.26
C LEU A 81 15.20 1.83 1.05
N PHE A 82 14.82 2.34 -0.13
CA PHE A 82 14.93 1.57 -1.36
C PHE A 82 16.39 1.22 -1.67
N PHE A 83 17.33 2.15 -1.45
CA PHE A 83 18.76 1.90 -1.62
C PHE A 83 19.26 0.81 -0.67
N ILE A 84 18.93 0.90 0.63
CA ILE A 84 19.26 -0.12 1.63
C ILE A 84 18.65 -1.45 1.24
N ARG A 85 17.36 -1.50 0.87
CA ARG A 85 16.68 -2.71 0.40
C ARG A 85 17.40 -3.32 -0.80
N SER A 86 17.74 -2.54 -1.80
CA SER A 86 18.49 -3.00 -2.98
C SER A 86 19.92 -3.44 -2.63
N ALA A 87 20.58 -2.77 -1.69
CA ALA A 87 21.91 -3.17 -1.22
C ALA A 87 21.86 -4.51 -0.48
N LEU A 88 20.88 -4.70 0.42
CA LEU A 88 20.62 -5.96 1.11
C LEU A 88 20.24 -7.06 0.09
N GLY A 89 19.41 -6.74 -0.89
CA GLY A 89 19.04 -7.63 -2.00
C GLY A 89 20.26 -8.17 -2.75
N ARG A 90 21.21 -7.30 -3.09
CA ARG A 90 22.47 -7.68 -3.75
C ARG A 90 23.42 -8.45 -2.82
N ILE A 91 23.63 -7.97 -1.60
CA ILE A 91 24.59 -8.55 -0.64
C ILE A 91 24.17 -9.99 -0.26
N PHE A 92 22.90 -10.19 0.04
CA PHE A 92 22.37 -11.50 0.43
C PHE A 92 21.97 -12.36 -0.76
N ARG A 93 22.22 -11.91 -2.01
CA ARG A 93 21.74 -12.55 -3.26
C ARG A 93 20.24 -12.85 -3.21
N LEU A 94 19.46 -12.07 -2.46
CA LEU A 94 17.99 -12.15 -2.42
C LEU A 94 17.36 -11.56 -3.69
N ASP A 95 18.15 -10.85 -4.51
CA ASP A 95 17.74 -10.41 -5.84
C ASP A 95 17.92 -11.49 -6.92
N SER A 96 18.63 -12.58 -6.62
CA SER A 96 18.96 -13.65 -7.58
C SER A 96 18.72 -15.03 -6.98
N VAL A 97 17.84 -15.83 -7.59
CA VAL A 97 17.39 -17.21 -7.21
C VAL A 97 16.07 -17.18 -6.42
N SER A 98 15.00 -17.87 -6.80
CA SER A 98 14.62 -18.62 -8.01
C SER A 98 13.09 -18.65 -8.04
N ILE A 99 12.47 -18.44 -9.19
CA ILE A 99 11.04 -18.64 -9.44
C ILE A 99 10.71 -20.16 -9.50
N ASP A 100 11.61 -21.03 -9.02
CA ASP A 100 11.49 -22.49 -9.08
C ASP A 100 10.90 -23.12 -7.80
N GLY A 101 10.32 -22.32 -6.91
CA GLY A 101 9.35 -22.80 -5.93
C GLY A 101 7.92 -22.61 -6.47
N PRO A 102 6.92 -23.42 -6.10
CA PRO A 102 5.55 -23.41 -6.64
C PRO A 102 4.73 -22.15 -6.30
N ALA A 103 5.38 -21.01 -6.04
CA ALA A 103 4.74 -19.70 -6.01
C ALA A 103 4.44 -19.25 -7.45
N ARG A 104 3.50 -19.95 -8.10
CA ARG A 104 2.88 -19.48 -9.35
C ARG A 104 2.48 -18.02 -9.15
N SER A 105 2.84 -17.19 -10.13
CA SER A 105 2.46 -15.78 -10.13
C SER A 105 0.96 -15.66 -9.90
N VAL A 106 0.54 -14.74 -9.03
CA VAL A 106 -0.90 -14.52 -8.79
C VAL A 106 -1.55 -13.91 -10.03
N VAL A 107 -0.75 -13.32 -10.92
CA VAL A 107 -1.16 -12.85 -12.25
C VAL A 107 -1.89 -13.95 -13.03
N GLU A 108 -1.42 -15.19 -13.00
CA GLU A 108 -2.05 -16.32 -13.72
C GLU A 108 -3.39 -16.75 -13.11
N LYS A 109 -3.65 -16.33 -11.87
CA LYS A 109 -4.89 -16.64 -11.13
C LYS A 109 -5.91 -15.51 -11.22
N VAL A 110 -5.59 -14.42 -11.92
CA VAL A 110 -6.53 -13.32 -12.13
C VAL A 110 -7.69 -13.85 -12.98
N PRO A 111 -8.95 -13.78 -12.49
CA PRO A 111 -10.12 -14.20 -13.26
C PRO A 111 -10.21 -13.44 -14.58
N ALA A 112 -10.61 -14.12 -15.66
CA ALA A 112 -10.75 -13.52 -16.99
C ALA A 112 -11.62 -12.24 -16.96
N ARG A 113 -12.74 -12.27 -16.23
CA ARG A 113 -13.61 -11.10 -16.03
C ARG A 113 -12.84 -9.88 -15.51
N LEU A 114 -11.95 -10.06 -14.53
CA LEU A 114 -11.17 -8.96 -13.99
C LEU A 114 -10.08 -8.52 -14.95
N ALA A 115 -9.43 -9.47 -15.63
CA ALA A 115 -8.44 -9.16 -16.65
C ALA A 115 -9.04 -8.30 -17.77
N ASP A 116 -10.25 -8.63 -18.23
CA ASP A 116 -10.96 -7.93 -19.30
C ASP A 116 -11.47 -6.54 -18.86
N ALA A 117 -11.93 -6.43 -17.60
CA ALA A 117 -12.40 -5.16 -17.03
C ALA A 117 -11.27 -4.23 -16.57
N SER A 118 -10.04 -4.75 -16.50
CA SER A 118 -8.89 -4.02 -15.98
C SER A 118 -8.47 -2.91 -16.93
N LEU A 119 -8.23 -1.71 -16.39
CA LEU A 119 -7.67 -0.56 -17.12
C LEU A 119 -6.22 -0.82 -17.59
N VAL A 120 -5.54 -1.80 -16.99
CA VAL A 120 -4.16 -2.16 -17.30
C VAL A 120 -4.04 -3.68 -17.37
N PRO A 121 -3.32 -4.25 -18.35
CA PRO A 121 -3.15 -5.70 -18.45
C PRO A 121 -2.57 -6.32 -17.16
N PRO A 122 -3.09 -7.48 -16.71
CA PRO A 122 -2.45 -8.25 -15.65
C PRO A 122 -0.99 -8.56 -16.01
N GLY A 123 -0.11 -8.46 -15.02
CA GLY A 123 1.34 -8.63 -15.17
C GLY A 123 2.09 -7.37 -15.59
N THR A 124 1.42 -6.26 -15.91
CA THR A 124 2.11 -5.00 -16.24
C THR A 124 3.01 -4.57 -15.07
N PRO A 125 4.32 -4.37 -15.32
CA PRO A 125 5.25 -3.97 -14.28
C PRO A 125 5.03 -2.49 -13.89
N GLU A 126 4.72 -2.26 -12.63
CA GLU A 126 4.67 -0.94 -11.99
C GLU A 126 5.76 -0.88 -10.92
N GLY A 127 7.01 -0.86 -11.40
CA GLY A 127 8.18 -0.81 -10.54
C GLY A 127 8.50 -2.10 -9.78
N PRO A 128 8.49 -2.13 -8.42
CA PRO A 128 8.70 -3.36 -7.68
C PRO A 128 7.43 -4.24 -7.65
N PHE A 129 6.33 -3.76 -8.25
CA PHE A 129 5.06 -4.46 -8.29
C PHE A 129 4.72 -4.91 -9.71
N GLN A 130 3.94 -5.98 -9.81
CA GLN A 130 3.22 -6.39 -11.00
C GLN A 130 1.73 -6.12 -10.77
N THR A 131 1.06 -5.48 -11.70
CA THR A 131 -0.39 -5.27 -11.62
C THR A 131 -1.11 -6.61 -11.70
N LEU A 132 -2.02 -6.90 -10.77
CA LEU A 132 -2.95 -8.01 -10.92
C LEU A 132 -4.18 -7.55 -11.71
N TYR A 133 -4.77 -6.42 -11.30
CA TYR A 133 -5.80 -5.72 -12.05
C TYR A 133 -5.96 -4.27 -11.57
N ALA A 134 -6.71 -3.47 -12.33
CA ALA A 134 -6.94 -2.05 -12.12
C ALA A 134 -8.40 -1.69 -12.44
N LEU A 135 -9.24 -1.43 -11.44
CA LEU A 135 -10.60 -0.91 -11.63
C LEU A 135 -10.67 0.56 -11.19
N PRO A 136 -11.76 1.29 -11.50
CA PRO A 136 -11.92 2.67 -11.07
C PRO A 136 -11.89 2.87 -9.56
N THR A 137 -12.39 1.91 -8.77
CA THR A 137 -12.52 2.03 -7.31
C THR A 137 -11.60 1.10 -6.52
N GLU A 138 -10.94 0.14 -7.16
CA GLU A 138 -9.98 -0.75 -6.51
C GLU A 138 -8.88 -1.21 -7.47
N ALA A 139 -7.71 -1.55 -6.94
CA ALA A 139 -6.64 -2.20 -7.69
C ALA A 139 -5.89 -3.18 -6.80
N ALA A 140 -5.37 -4.23 -7.42
CA ALA A 140 -4.52 -5.20 -6.76
C ALA A 140 -3.17 -5.30 -7.46
N TYR A 141 -2.12 -5.46 -6.67
CA TYR A 141 -0.75 -5.55 -7.12
C TYR A 141 -0.04 -6.70 -6.42
N GLN A 142 0.89 -7.32 -7.11
CA GLN A 142 1.76 -8.34 -6.58
C GLN A 142 3.18 -7.78 -6.44
N ALA A 143 3.76 -7.90 -5.26
CA ALA A 143 5.21 -7.80 -5.08
C ALA A 143 5.76 -9.20 -4.80
N LEU A 144 6.69 -9.65 -5.65
CA LEU A 144 7.36 -10.93 -5.48
C LEU A 144 8.87 -10.70 -5.46
N ASN A 145 9.52 -11.11 -4.38
CA ASN A 145 10.97 -11.15 -4.26
C ASN A 145 11.40 -12.39 -3.46
N ALA A 146 12.71 -12.65 -3.32
CA ALA A 146 13.18 -13.86 -2.63
C ALA A 146 12.83 -13.92 -1.13
N THR A 147 12.36 -12.82 -0.54
CA THR A 147 12.00 -12.75 0.89
C THR A 147 10.51 -12.69 1.16
N VAL A 148 9.70 -12.21 0.22
CA VAL A 148 8.27 -12.02 0.45
C VAL A 148 7.48 -12.13 -0.86
N HIS A 149 6.33 -12.80 -0.75
CA HIS A 149 5.25 -12.71 -1.71
C HIS A 149 4.16 -11.86 -1.07
N ALA A 150 3.99 -10.64 -1.57
CA ALA A 150 3.02 -9.69 -1.07
C ALA A 150 1.94 -9.44 -2.13
N ILE A 151 0.71 -9.26 -1.66
CA ILE A 151 -0.36 -8.64 -2.44
C ILE A 151 -0.70 -7.33 -1.78
N LEU A 152 -0.73 -6.28 -2.57
CA LEU A 152 -1.18 -4.97 -2.19
C LEU A 152 -2.58 -4.77 -2.77
N ILE A 153 -3.54 -4.44 -1.92
CA ILE A 153 -4.88 -4.02 -2.32
C ILE A 153 -5.04 -2.54 -2.00
N VAL A 154 -5.53 -1.80 -2.97
CA VAL A 154 -5.93 -0.41 -2.81
C VAL A 154 -7.40 -0.30 -3.15
N ALA A 155 -8.18 0.36 -2.28
CA ALA A 155 -9.60 0.57 -2.50
C ALA A 155 -10.00 2.01 -2.16
N LEU A 156 -10.94 2.54 -2.91
CA LEU A 156 -11.55 3.85 -2.72
C LEU A 156 -13.04 3.65 -2.48
N THR A 157 -13.53 4.14 -1.35
CA THR A 157 -14.97 4.14 -1.03
C THR A 157 -15.46 5.55 -0.83
N GLU A 158 -16.74 5.78 -1.09
CA GLU A 158 -17.38 7.05 -0.76
C GLU A 158 -17.61 7.17 0.76
N SER A 159 -17.62 8.39 1.26
CA SER A 159 -17.92 8.76 2.64
C SER A 159 -18.76 10.03 2.66
N VAL A 160 -19.45 10.29 3.77
CA VAL A 160 -20.34 11.46 3.95
C VAL A 160 -19.62 12.78 3.65
N SER A 161 -18.33 12.87 3.94
CA SER A 161 -17.50 14.07 3.75
C SER A 161 -16.58 14.00 2.51
N GLY A 162 -16.62 12.92 1.72
CA GLY A 162 -15.76 12.75 0.56
C GLY A 162 -15.44 11.30 0.25
N HIS A 163 -14.15 10.92 0.30
CA HIS A 163 -13.70 9.58 -0.05
C HIS A 163 -12.78 8.99 1.03
N ARG A 164 -12.76 7.67 1.11
CA ARG A 164 -11.91 6.88 1.98
C ARG A 164 -10.99 6.03 1.13
N PHE A 165 -9.70 6.21 1.35
CA PHE A 165 -8.66 5.45 0.67
C PHE A 165 -8.10 4.38 1.59
N PHE A 166 -8.37 3.13 1.27
CA PHE A 166 -7.80 1.97 1.93
C PHE A 166 -6.58 1.47 1.18
N TRP A 167 -5.58 1.07 1.94
CA TRP A 167 -4.44 0.33 1.43
C TRP A 167 -4.09 -0.78 2.40
N ALA A 168 -4.18 -1.99 1.89
CA ALA A 168 -3.96 -3.21 2.63
C ALA A 168 -2.81 -4.00 2.02
N THR A 169 -1.93 -4.51 2.88
CA THR A 169 -0.82 -5.36 2.47
C THR A 169 -1.04 -6.77 3.03
N TYR A 170 -1.18 -7.73 2.14
CA TYR A 170 -1.24 -9.15 2.42
C TYR A 170 0.11 -9.78 2.17
N LEU A 171 0.56 -10.65 3.06
CA LEU A 171 1.85 -11.32 2.97
C LEU A 171 1.70 -12.83 3.02
N LYS A 172 2.46 -13.50 2.17
CA LYS A 172 2.70 -14.92 2.22
C LYS A 172 4.20 -15.16 2.41
N PRO A 173 4.62 -15.75 3.54
CA PRO A 173 6.02 -16.11 3.73
C PRO A 173 6.50 -17.08 2.67
N VAL A 174 7.65 -16.77 2.06
CA VAL A 174 8.30 -17.64 1.06
C VAL A 174 9.41 -18.50 1.67
N GLY A 175 9.86 -18.18 2.89
CA GLY A 175 10.86 -18.96 3.61
C GLY A 175 11.12 -18.49 5.04
N ARG A 176 12.08 -19.13 5.71
CA ARG A 176 12.40 -18.89 7.13
C ARG A 176 12.97 -17.49 7.41
N ILE A 177 13.57 -16.87 6.39
CA ILE A 177 14.16 -15.53 6.49
C ILE A 177 13.09 -14.43 6.41
N THR A 178 11.89 -14.72 5.85
CA THR A 178 10.82 -13.71 5.68
C THR A 178 10.51 -12.99 6.99
N SER A 179 10.38 -13.72 8.10
CA SER A 179 10.07 -13.12 9.41
C SER A 179 11.16 -12.16 9.90
N LEU A 180 12.44 -12.49 9.67
CA LEU A 180 13.55 -11.59 10.05
C LEU A 180 13.57 -10.36 9.14
N TYR A 181 13.40 -10.57 7.83
CA TYR A 181 13.32 -9.48 6.85
C TYR A 181 12.20 -8.49 7.18
N MET A 182 10.98 -8.99 7.42
CA MET A 182 9.83 -8.16 7.77
C MET A 182 10.07 -7.37 9.06
N ARG A 183 10.65 -8.00 10.10
CA ARG A 183 11.01 -7.30 11.34
C ARG A 183 11.99 -6.15 11.13
N VAL A 184 12.91 -6.27 10.18
CA VAL A 184 13.86 -5.21 9.85
C VAL A 184 13.17 -4.10 9.05
N ILE A 185 12.34 -4.42 8.06
CA ILE A 185 11.78 -3.40 7.16
C ILE A 185 10.50 -2.72 7.69
N ASP A 186 9.71 -3.41 8.52
CA ASP A 186 8.42 -2.92 9.01
C ASP A 186 8.50 -1.59 9.77
N PRO A 187 9.47 -1.37 10.69
CA PRO A 187 9.59 -0.11 11.39
C PRO A 187 9.79 1.07 10.43
N PHE A 188 10.63 0.89 9.41
CA PHE A 188 10.88 1.92 8.41
C PHE A 188 9.66 2.18 7.52
N ARG A 189 8.95 1.12 7.14
CA ARG A 189 7.73 1.22 6.36
C ARG A 189 6.68 2.08 7.08
N ARG A 190 6.52 1.83 8.38
CA ARG A 190 5.60 2.57 9.25
C ARG A 190 6.03 4.00 9.54
N ALA A 191 7.32 4.22 9.83
CA ALA A 191 7.82 5.53 10.22
C ALA A 191 8.05 6.49 9.05
N ILE A 192 8.31 5.97 7.84
CA ILE A 192 8.78 6.79 6.71
C ILE A 192 7.85 6.68 5.50
N VAL A 193 7.50 5.45 5.09
CA VAL A 193 6.74 5.25 3.84
C VAL A 193 5.31 5.74 4.00
N TYR A 194 4.62 5.31 5.05
CA TYR A 194 3.20 5.64 5.17
C TYR A 194 2.92 7.12 5.46
N PRO A 195 3.66 7.81 6.37
CA PRO A 195 3.40 9.23 6.62
C PRO A 195 3.68 10.08 5.38
N GLY A 196 4.66 9.66 4.56
CA GLY A 196 4.96 10.27 3.26
C GLY A 196 3.81 10.06 2.26
N LEU A 197 3.26 8.84 2.19
CA LEU A 197 2.13 8.52 1.33
C LEU A 197 0.87 9.29 1.72
N GLU A 198 0.52 9.34 3.01
CA GLU A 198 -0.64 10.10 3.52
C GLU A 198 -0.50 11.59 3.21
N SER A 199 0.64 12.18 3.57
CA SER A 199 0.90 13.62 3.37
C SER A 199 0.89 13.99 1.89
N TRP A 200 1.33 13.10 1.01
CA TRP A 200 1.21 13.30 -0.42
C TRP A 200 -0.22 13.14 -0.91
N LEU A 201 -0.95 12.11 -0.47
CA LEU A 201 -2.31 11.82 -0.93
C LEU A 201 -3.23 13.01 -0.61
N LYS A 202 -3.09 13.57 0.59
CA LYS A 202 -3.76 14.82 0.98
C LYS A 202 -3.36 16.02 0.12
N ARG A 203 -2.09 16.16 -0.27
CA ARG A 203 -1.62 17.26 -1.14
C ARG A 203 -2.11 17.13 -2.59
N ALA A 204 -2.08 15.93 -3.14
CA ALA A 204 -2.60 15.66 -4.49
C ALA A 204 -4.11 15.92 -4.53
N TRP A 205 -4.81 15.50 -3.49
CA TRP A 205 -6.22 15.79 -3.28
C TRP A 205 -6.53 17.29 -3.24
N LEU A 206 -5.81 18.05 -2.40
CA LEU A 206 -5.98 19.51 -2.29
C LEU A 206 -5.63 20.27 -3.57
N THR A 207 -4.67 19.78 -4.35
CA THR A 207 -4.33 20.39 -5.65
C THR A 207 -5.47 20.20 -6.65
N ARG A 208 -6.15 19.05 -6.61
CA ARG A 208 -7.29 18.74 -7.48
C ARG A 208 -8.56 19.47 -7.08
N SER A 209 -8.85 19.61 -5.78
CA SER A 209 -10.03 20.37 -5.31
C SER A 209 -9.97 21.87 -5.60
N ARG A 210 -8.83 22.37 -6.11
CA ARG A 210 -8.63 23.76 -6.53
C ARG A 210 -8.78 23.97 -8.04
N LEU A 211 -8.99 22.89 -8.80
CA LEU A 211 -9.30 22.92 -10.24
C LEU A 211 -10.81 22.76 -10.44
#